data_AF-A0A7V8Z0A8-F1
#
_entry.id   AF-A0A7V8Z0A8-F1
#
_cell.length_a   1.000
_cell.length_b   1.000
_cell.length_c   1.000
_cell.angle_alpha   90.00
_cell.angle_beta   90.00
_cell.angle_gamma   90.00
#
_symmetry.space_group_name_H-M   'P 1'
#
loop_
_entity.id
_entity.type
_entity.pdbx_description
1 polymer ?
#
loop_
_entity_poly.entity_id
_entity_poly.type
_entity_poly.pdbx_seq_one_letter_code
_entity_poly.pdbx_strand_id
1 'polypeptide(L)'
;MKTLLILTAVMGIAFGSACSTTTAPNENRTASGNTAALNTAAVNSGTATKPVDEVPAAVKAAFAGAQSFTTQHKDLTDAQIASIEKDTSIKVTEKDHHSYLAFSTTSGSRTQIGAATVVKAAGKDMIIVYENKDGSPLIKEVRAEGLPTGFLSQFAGKGHDNDLLLGADIKVNGANEAQAKSVTEAIRVDVLAMQALYGSAHAH
;
A
#
# COMPACT_ATOMS: atom_id res chain seq x y z
N MET A 1 5.13 -10.80 -54.06
CA MET A 1 3.75 -11.06 -54.54
C MET A 1 2.83 -10.61 -53.41
N LYS A 2 2.22 -9.41 -53.51
CA LYS A 2 0.77 -9.20 -53.74
C LYS A 2 -0.07 -10.22 -52.94
N THR A 3 -0.86 -9.82 -51.94
CA THR A 3 -2.14 -9.13 -52.19
C THR A 3 -2.65 -8.39 -50.94
N LEU A 4 -3.12 -7.18 -51.21
CA LEU A 4 -3.88 -6.23 -50.38
C LEU A 4 -5.36 -6.64 -50.37
N LEU A 5 -6.07 -6.48 -49.25
CA LEU A 5 -7.51 -6.20 -49.29
C LEU A 5 -7.96 -5.40 -48.06
N ILE A 6 -8.50 -4.23 -48.38
CA ILE A 6 -9.11 -3.20 -47.54
C ILE A 6 -10.61 -3.49 -47.51
N LEU A 7 -11.30 -3.28 -46.36
CA LEU A 7 -12.71 -2.91 -46.39
C LEU A 7 -13.10 -2.02 -45.20
N THR A 8 -13.61 -0.85 -45.56
CA THR A 8 -14.16 0.26 -44.78
C THR A 8 -15.69 0.16 -44.63
N ALA A 9 -16.26 0.60 -43.49
CA ALA A 9 -17.58 1.24 -43.34
C ALA A 9 -17.69 1.79 -41.88
N VAL A 10 -17.76 3.09 -41.56
CA VAL A 10 -18.70 4.20 -41.87
C VAL A 10 -19.85 4.35 -40.85
N MET A 11 -19.96 5.59 -40.30
CA MET A 11 -21.12 6.26 -39.66
C MET A 11 -21.61 5.73 -38.28
N GLY A 12 -22.01 6.56 -37.31
CA GLY A 12 -22.38 7.97 -37.34
C GLY A 12 -22.58 8.59 -35.94
N ILE A 13 -23.03 9.84 -35.97
CA ILE A 13 -23.01 10.91 -34.96
C ILE A 13 -24.27 10.88 -34.07
N ALA A 14 -24.21 11.32 -32.81
CA ALA A 14 -25.23 12.21 -32.20
C ALA A 14 -24.87 12.68 -30.77
N PHE A 15 -25.08 13.98 -30.56
CA PHE A 15 -25.07 14.72 -29.30
C PHE A 15 -26.35 14.46 -28.47
N GLY A 16 -26.27 14.63 -27.15
CA GLY A 16 -27.45 14.64 -26.28
C GLY A 16 -27.16 15.21 -24.89
N SER A 17 -27.36 16.52 -24.73
CA SER A 17 -27.43 17.23 -23.45
C SER A 17 -28.82 17.04 -22.83
N ALA A 18 -28.90 16.83 -21.50
CA ALA A 18 -30.11 17.14 -20.73
C ALA A 18 -29.77 17.36 -19.24
N CYS A 19 -29.68 18.63 -18.85
CA CYS A 19 -29.96 19.07 -17.49
C CYS A 19 -31.44 18.86 -17.18
N SER A 20 -31.77 18.51 -15.94
CA SER A 20 -33.13 18.65 -15.43
C SER A 20 -33.07 19.38 -14.10
N THR A 21 -33.46 20.65 -14.14
CA THR A 21 -33.81 21.50 -13.01
C THR A 21 -35.29 21.32 -12.69
N THR A 22 -35.62 21.10 -11.42
CA THR A 22 -36.98 21.34 -10.89
C THR A 22 -36.86 22.26 -9.67
N THR A 23 -37.43 23.46 -9.81
CA THR A 23 -37.74 24.44 -8.76
C THR A 23 -39.27 24.42 -8.63
N ALA A 24 -39.89 24.34 -7.45
CA ALA A 24 -40.29 25.41 -6.52
C ALA A 24 -41.39 24.82 -5.57
N PRO A 25 -41.99 25.53 -4.58
CA PRO A 25 -41.73 26.89 -4.09
C PRO A 25 -41.61 27.07 -2.55
N ASN A 26 -41.24 28.31 -2.28
CA ASN A 26 -41.05 29.20 -1.13
C ASN A 26 -42.08 29.22 0.04
N GLU A 27 -41.66 29.97 1.09
CA GLU A 27 -42.39 30.68 2.17
C GLU A 27 -42.52 29.95 3.54
N ASN A 28 -42.25 30.53 4.72
CA ASN A 28 -41.81 31.86 5.16
C ASN A 28 -41.49 31.82 6.67
N ARG A 29 -40.57 32.71 7.11
CA ARG A 29 -40.61 33.50 8.37
C ARG A 29 -39.99 33.01 9.71
N THR A 30 -39.08 33.89 10.18
CA THR A 30 -38.86 34.43 11.55
C THR A 30 -37.90 33.76 12.54
N ALA A 31 -36.70 34.36 12.62
CA ALA A 31 -36.02 34.98 13.79
C ALA A 31 -36.00 34.33 15.20
N SER A 32 -34.80 34.42 15.80
CA SER A 32 -34.52 34.86 17.19
C SER A 32 -33.89 33.82 18.15
N GLY A 33 -32.68 34.15 18.63
CA GLY A 33 -32.36 34.10 20.07
C GLY A 33 -31.80 32.81 20.67
N ASN A 34 -30.51 32.88 21.05
CA ASN A 34 -29.81 32.29 22.21
C ASN A 34 -30.30 30.94 22.79
N THR A 35 -29.42 29.94 22.86
CA THR A 35 -28.69 29.54 24.09
C THR A 35 -27.93 28.22 23.88
N ALA A 36 -26.76 28.10 24.49
CA ALA A 36 -25.99 26.88 24.57
C ALA A 36 -26.70 25.82 25.41
N ALA A 37 -26.71 24.57 24.96
CA ALA A 37 -26.91 23.40 25.79
C ALA A 37 -26.03 22.25 25.27
N LEU A 38 -24.98 21.95 26.05
CA LEU A 38 -24.36 20.62 26.05
C LEU A 38 -25.43 19.59 26.37
N ASN A 39 -25.58 18.56 25.52
CA ASN A 39 -26.23 17.32 25.90
C ASN A 39 -25.37 16.14 25.43
N THR A 40 -24.74 15.51 26.40
CA THR A 40 -24.14 14.18 26.31
C THR A 40 -25.27 13.19 26.05
N ALA A 41 -25.31 12.59 24.87
CA ALA A 41 -26.13 11.42 24.61
C ALA A 41 -25.27 10.37 23.90
N ALA A 42 -24.89 9.36 24.67
CA ALA A 42 -24.43 8.10 24.10
C ALA A 42 -25.57 7.49 23.28
N VAL A 43 -25.33 7.27 21.98
CA VAL A 43 -26.07 6.32 21.16
C VAL A 43 -25.05 5.34 20.62
N ASN A 44 -25.20 4.09 21.06
CA ASN A 44 -24.49 2.94 20.55
C ASN A 44 -25.34 2.31 19.43
N SER A 45 -24.63 1.71 18.48
CA SER A 45 -25.10 0.77 17.44
C SER A 45 -25.58 1.36 16.11
N GLY A 46 -24.81 1.08 15.07
CA GLY A 46 -25.36 0.83 13.74
C GLY A 46 -24.82 1.70 12.61
N THR A 47 -23.54 1.56 12.30
CA THR A 47 -23.00 1.45 10.92
C THR A 47 -21.48 1.34 11.06
N ALA A 48 -20.93 0.17 10.71
CA ALA A 48 -19.50 0.05 10.49
C ALA A 48 -19.15 0.90 9.26
N THR A 49 -18.83 2.16 9.49
CA THR A 49 -18.18 3.01 8.50
C THR A 49 -16.83 2.36 8.25
N LYS A 50 -16.69 1.67 7.10
CA LYS A 50 -15.42 1.28 6.50
C LYS A 50 -14.41 2.40 6.80
N PRO A 51 -13.26 2.14 7.44
CA PRO A 51 -12.33 3.23 7.67
C PRO A 51 -12.00 3.80 6.29
N VAL A 52 -12.12 5.13 6.17
CA VAL A 52 -11.40 5.88 5.14
C VAL A 52 -10.01 5.29 5.07
N ASP A 53 -9.49 5.02 3.86
CA ASP A 53 -8.13 4.54 3.59
C ASP A 53 -7.09 5.49 4.22
N GLU A 54 -6.98 5.45 5.55
CA GLU A 54 -6.15 6.34 6.32
C GLU A 54 -4.78 5.72 6.39
N VAL A 55 -3.83 6.41 5.77
CA VAL A 55 -2.42 6.04 5.81
C VAL A 55 -1.95 6.03 7.27
N PRO A 56 -1.44 4.91 7.78
CA PRO A 56 -1.03 4.79 9.19
C PRO A 56 -0.02 5.88 9.59
N ALA A 57 -0.12 6.37 10.83
CA ALA A 57 0.78 7.40 11.34
C ALA A 57 2.26 7.00 11.24
N ALA A 58 2.57 5.72 11.47
CA ALA A 58 3.92 5.17 11.32
C ALA A 58 4.43 5.24 9.86
N VAL A 59 3.55 5.04 8.87
CA VAL A 59 3.88 5.22 7.45
C VAL A 59 4.13 6.69 7.12
N LYS A 60 3.29 7.61 7.63
CA LYS A 60 3.51 9.05 7.47
C LYS A 60 4.86 9.48 8.07
N ALA A 61 5.20 8.97 9.25
CA ALA A 61 6.47 9.23 9.92
C ALA A 61 7.68 8.63 9.19
N ALA A 62 7.49 7.54 8.42
CA ALA A 62 8.53 6.98 7.56
C ALA A 62 8.88 7.91 6.39
N PHE A 63 7.91 8.70 5.92
CA PHE A 63 8.08 9.63 4.80
C PHE A 63 7.84 11.08 5.21
N ALA A 64 8.69 11.64 6.08
CA ALA A 64 8.57 13.04 6.52
C ALA A 64 8.61 14.07 5.37
N GLY A 65 9.19 13.72 4.21
CA GLY A 65 9.21 14.57 3.01
C GLY A 65 8.03 14.37 2.05
N ALA A 66 7.09 13.46 2.36
CA ALA A 66 5.90 13.25 1.54
C ALA A 66 4.86 14.35 1.78
N GLN A 67 4.28 14.83 0.69
CA GLN A 67 3.19 15.80 0.72
C GLN A 67 1.82 15.16 0.44
N SER A 68 1.82 13.97 -0.16
CA SER A 68 0.61 13.18 -0.38
C SER A 68 0.93 11.69 -0.39
N PHE A 69 -0.10 10.88 -0.18
CA PHE A 69 -0.03 9.43 -0.22
C PHE A 69 -1.12 8.88 -1.12
N THR A 70 -0.89 7.70 -1.69
CA THR A 70 -1.90 6.90 -2.36
C THR A 70 -1.83 5.49 -1.82
N THR A 71 -2.93 5.03 -1.24
CA THR A 71 -3.10 3.63 -0.83
C THR A 71 -3.43 2.79 -2.06
N GLN A 72 -2.75 1.67 -2.23
CA GLN A 72 -3.04 0.66 -3.23
C GLN A 72 -3.30 -0.67 -2.54
N HIS A 73 -4.30 -1.37 -3.06
CA HIS A 73 -4.68 -2.72 -2.66
C HIS A 73 -4.58 -3.58 -3.91
N LYS A 74 -3.78 -4.64 -3.84
CA LYS A 74 -3.63 -5.58 -4.95
C LYS A 74 -3.65 -7.00 -4.42
N ASP A 75 -4.49 -7.83 -5.02
CA ASP A 75 -4.53 -9.24 -4.70
C ASP A 75 -3.41 -10.01 -5.39
N LEU A 76 -2.71 -10.86 -4.63
CA LEU A 76 -1.87 -11.90 -5.20
C LEU A 76 -2.74 -12.97 -5.85
N THR A 77 -2.40 -13.32 -7.09
CA THR A 77 -2.98 -14.49 -7.76
C THR A 77 -2.54 -15.78 -7.10
N ASP A 78 -3.31 -16.87 -7.27
CA ASP A 78 -2.95 -18.18 -6.73
C ASP A 78 -1.60 -18.69 -7.26
N ALA A 79 -1.24 -18.32 -8.51
CA ALA A 79 0.06 -18.64 -9.08
C ALA A 79 1.22 -17.90 -8.39
N GLN A 80 1.04 -16.61 -8.09
CA GLN A 80 2.02 -15.82 -7.35
C GLN A 80 2.16 -16.33 -5.92
N ILE A 81 1.04 -16.64 -5.25
CA ILE A 81 1.03 -17.26 -3.92
C ILE A 81 1.82 -18.58 -3.96
N ALA A 82 1.49 -19.48 -4.89
CA ALA A 82 2.18 -20.76 -5.00
C ALA A 82 3.70 -20.61 -5.25
N SER A 83 4.12 -19.61 -6.03
CA SER A 83 5.54 -19.29 -6.21
C SER A 83 6.19 -18.83 -4.91
N ILE A 84 5.57 -17.87 -4.22
CA ILE A 84 6.08 -17.35 -2.94
C ILE A 84 6.19 -18.48 -1.90
N GLU A 85 5.16 -19.32 -1.78
CA GLU A 85 5.17 -20.45 -0.84
C GLU A 85 6.23 -21.49 -1.20
N LYS A 86 6.50 -21.72 -2.49
CA LYS A 86 7.56 -22.62 -2.95
C LYS A 86 8.95 -22.06 -2.60
N ASP A 87 9.18 -20.78 -2.84
CA ASP A 87 10.49 -20.16 -2.66
C ASP A 87 10.81 -19.97 -1.17
N THR A 88 9.78 -19.74 -0.35
CA THR A 88 9.93 -19.47 1.08
C THR A 88 9.70 -20.67 1.99
N SER A 89 8.92 -21.66 1.53
CA SER A 89 8.31 -22.68 2.40
C SER A 89 7.41 -22.11 3.51
N ILE A 90 6.95 -20.85 3.37
CA ILE A 90 6.05 -20.16 4.30
C ILE A 90 4.67 -20.06 3.64
N LYS A 91 3.60 -20.29 4.41
CA LYS A 91 2.23 -20.11 3.92
C LYS A 91 1.84 -18.64 3.86
N VAL A 92 1.30 -18.22 2.72
CA VAL A 92 0.77 -16.86 2.54
C VAL A 92 -0.70 -16.87 2.95
N THR A 93 -1.03 -16.17 4.04
CA THR A 93 -2.39 -16.15 4.60
C THR A 93 -3.23 -14.98 4.07
N GLU A 94 -2.57 -13.88 3.68
CA GLU A 94 -3.21 -12.67 3.19
C GLU A 94 -3.01 -12.56 1.67
N LYS A 95 -4.11 -12.55 0.91
CA LYS A 95 -4.04 -12.31 -0.54
C LYS A 95 -3.95 -10.83 -0.87
N ASP A 96 -4.62 -10.01 -0.08
CA ASP A 96 -4.73 -8.57 -0.29
C ASP A 96 -3.50 -7.83 0.23
N HIS A 97 -2.67 -7.36 -0.70
CA HIS A 97 -1.44 -6.67 -0.41
C HIS A 97 -1.64 -5.16 -0.38
N HIS A 98 -1.41 -4.57 0.80
CA HIS A 98 -1.59 -3.16 1.08
C HIS A 98 -0.28 -2.39 0.92
N SER A 99 -0.26 -1.43 -0.01
CA SER A 99 0.91 -0.58 -0.29
C SER A 99 0.56 0.90 -0.19
N TYR A 100 1.41 1.68 0.46
CA TYR A 100 1.27 3.12 0.62
C TYR A 100 2.33 3.84 -0.20
N LEU A 101 1.94 4.44 -1.32
CA LEU A 101 2.83 5.17 -2.20
C LEU A 101 2.98 6.61 -1.71
N ALA A 102 4.21 7.04 -1.44
CA ALA A 102 4.52 8.37 -0.96
C ALA A 102 4.96 9.28 -2.11
N PHE A 103 4.43 10.51 -2.17
CA PHE A 103 4.74 11.47 -3.23
C PHE A 103 5.20 12.81 -2.67
N SER A 104 6.14 13.43 -3.38
CA SER A 104 6.59 14.79 -3.17
C SER A 104 6.36 15.64 -4.42
N THR A 105 6.15 16.93 -4.24
CA THR A 105 6.04 17.97 -5.27
C THR A 105 7.15 19.01 -5.15
N THR A 106 8.16 18.77 -4.29
CA THR A 106 9.31 19.68 -4.10
C THR A 106 10.08 19.93 -5.40
N SER A 107 10.07 18.98 -6.34
CA SER A 107 10.68 19.10 -7.67
C SER A 107 9.80 19.86 -8.69
N GLY A 108 8.68 20.46 -8.26
CA GLY A 108 7.71 21.13 -9.14
C GLY A 108 6.75 20.20 -9.88
N SER A 109 6.94 18.89 -9.78
CA SER A 109 6.03 17.86 -10.30
C SER A 109 5.81 16.77 -9.25
N ARG A 110 4.65 16.09 -9.30
CA ARG A 110 4.33 15.01 -8.34
C ARG A 110 5.17 13.77 -8.66
N THR A 111 6.24 13.59 -7.91
CA THR A 111 7.16 12.44 -8.02
C THR A 111 6.96 11.46 -6.87
N GLN A 112 6.90 10.17 -7.17
CA GLN A 112 6.91 9.13 -6.14
C GLN A 112 8.29 9.08 -5.50
N ILE A 113 8.34 9.13 -4.17
CA ILE A 113 9.59 9.11 -3.38
C ILE A 113 9.80 7.79 -2.64
N GLY A 114 8.84 6.88 -2.72
CA GLY A 114 8.94 5.51 -2.20
C GLY A 114 7.57 4.84 -2.07
N ALA A 115 7.59 3.64 -1.52
CA ALA A 115 6.40 2.90 -1.11
C ALA A 115 6.62 2.31 0.29
N ALA A 116 5.57 2.05 1.04
CA ALA A 116 5.68 1.27 2.27
C ALA A 116 4.58 0.23 2.38
N THR A 117 4.90 -0.86 3.07
CA THR A 117 3.96 -1.89 3.48
C THR A 117 3.93 -1.96 5.00
N VAL A 118 2.81 -2.44 5.54
CA VAL A 118 2.66 -2.71 6.98
C VAL A 118 2.55 -4.21 7.13
N VAL A 119 3.50 -4.81 7.84
CA VAL A 119 3.57 -6.25 8.05
C VAL A 119 3.54 -6.54 9.54
N LYS A 120 2.75 -7.55 9.93
CA LYS A 120 2.66 -7.99 11.32
C LYS A 120 3.52 -9.22 11.55
N ALA A 121 4.50 -9.11 12.43
CA ALA A 121 5.41 -10.20 12.79
C ALA A 121 5.75 -10.14 14.28
N ALA A 122 5.91 -11.31 14.92
CA ALA A 122 6.20 -11.40 16.35
C ALA A 122 5.27 -10.54 17.26
N GLY A 123 4.00 -10.39 16.86
CA GLY A 123 3.01 -9.57 17.58
C GLY A 123 3.17 -8.05 17.43
N LYS A 124 4.03 -7.60 16.51
CA LYS A 124 4.34 -6.19 16.26
C LYS A 124 4.00 -5.81 14.82
N ASP A 125 3.54 -4.58 14.64
CA ASP A 125 3.41 -3.98 13.32
C ASP A 125 4.77 -3.40 12.92
N MET A 126 5.16 -3.64 11.68
CA MET A 126 6.41 -3.18 11.10
C MET A 126 6.12 -2.43 9.81
N ILE A 127 6.87 -1.36 9.57
CA ILE A 127 6.85 -0.62 8.32
C ILE A 127 8.06 -1.02 7.50
N ILE A 128 7.83 -1.60 6.33
CA ILE A 128 8.91 -1.86 5.37
C ILE A 128 8.83 -0.77 4.32
N VAL A 129 9.89 0.03 4.23
CA VAL A 129 9.99 1.14 3.29
C VAL A 129 10.77 0.66 2.09
N TYR A 130 10.19 0.85 0.91
CA TYR A 130 10.77 0.50 -0.38
C TYR A 130 11.15 1.73 -1.18
N GLU A 131 12.25 1.59 -1.91
CA GLU A 131 12.61 2.42 -3.05
C GLU A 131 12.55 1.59 -4.34
N ASN A 132 12.32 2.25 -5.48
CA ASN A 132 12.40 1.59 -6.77
C ASN A 132 13.83 1.76 -7.30
N LYS A 133 14.48 0.65 -7.60
CA LYS A 133 15.76 0.63 -8.29
C LYS A 133 15.62 -0.22 -9.55
N ASP A 134 15.82 0.40 -10.70
CA ASP A 134 15.77 -0.26 -12.01
C ASP A 134 14.48 -1.07 -12.27
N GLY A 135 13.35 -0.59 -11.74
CA GLY A 135 12.06 -1.25 -11.90
C GLY A 135 11.76 -2.34 -10.87
N SER A 136 12.63 -2.55 -9.88
CA SER A 136 12.45 -3.49 -8.77
C SER A 136 12.34 -2.78 -7.41
N PRO A 137 11.44 -3.24 -6.52
CA PRO A 137 11.38 -2.76 -5.15
C PRO A 137 12.56 -3.29 -4.34
N LEU A 138 13.34 -2.38 -3.75
CA LEU A 138 14.37 -2.70 -2.76
C LEU A 138 13.99 -2.08 -1.41
N ILE A 139 14.30 -2.79 -0.33
CA ILE A 139 14.10 -2.28 1.02
C ILE A 139 15.06 -1.12 1.24
N LYS A 140 14.52 0.06 1.47
CA LYS A 140 15.27 1.23 1.93
C LYS A 140 15.55 1.15 3.42
N GLU A 141 14.53 0.83 4.21
CA GLU A 141 14.63 0.65 5.65
C GLU A 141 13.46 -0.17 6.20
N VAL A 142 13.64 -0.74 7.39
CA VAL A 142 12.58 -1.40 8.16
C VAL A 142 12.44 -0.71 9.51
N ARG A 143 11.21 -0.35 9.89
CA ARG A 143 10.90 0.27 11.17
C ARG A 143 9.96 -0.61 11.96
N ALA A 144 10.36 -1.00 13.17
CA ALA A 144 9.54 -1.79 14.06
C ALA A 144 9.89 -1.47 15.51
N GLU A 145 8.88 -1.20 16.34
CA GLU A 145 9.10 -0.82 17.73
C GLU A 145 9.58 -2.01 18.58
N GLY A 146 10.63 -1.78 19.36
CA GLY A 146 11.19 -2.78 20.27
C GLY A 146 11.98 -3.90 19.57
N LEU A 147 12.35 -3.72 18.30
CA LEU A 147 13.36 -4.56 17.64
C LEU A 147 14.70 -3.79 17.55
N PRO A 148 15.85 -4.46 17.70
CA PRO A 148 17.14 -3.79 17.63
C PRO A 148 17.42 -3.19 16.25
N THR A 149 17.92 -1.97 16.21
CA THR A 149 18.30 -1.30 14.94
C THR A 149 19.40 -2.06 14.20
N GLY A 150 20.33 -2.69 14.90
CA GLY A 150 21.37 -3.53 14.31
C GLY A 150 20.81 -4.80 13.64
N PHE A 151 19.63 -5.25 14.06
CA PHE A 151 18.91 -6.33 13.38
C PHE A 151 18.21 -5.79 12.12
N LEU A 152 17.42 -4.73 12.25
CA LEU A 152 16.60 -4.17 11.17
C LEU A 152 17.41 -3.54 10.02
N SER A 153 18.56 -2.95 10.31
CA SER A 153 19.41 -2.31 9.29
C SER A 153 20.01 -3.30 8.28
N GLN A 154 20.06 -4.60 8.60
CA GLN A 154 20.57 -5.62 7.69
C GLN A 154 19.67 -5.83 6.46
N PHE A 155 18.41 -5.41 6.52
CA PHE A 155 17.48 -5.55 5.40
C PHE A 155 17.66 -4.46 4.34
N ALA A 156 18.30 -3.33 4.69
CA ALA A 156 18.48 -2.22 3.75
C ALA A 156 19.32 -2.64 2.53
N GLY A 157 18.89 -2.20 1.35
CA GLY A 157 19.46 -2.54 0.05
C GLY A 157 19.13 -3.95 -0.46
N LYS A 158 18.37 -4.76 0.32
CA LYS A 158 17.96 -6.10 -0.11
C LYS A 158 16.62 -6.08 -0.82
N GLY A 159 16.41 -7.03 -1.72
CA GLY A 159 15.19 -7.23 -2.48
C GLY A 159 14.92 -8.70 -2.74
N HIS A 160 14.12 -8.99 -3.76
CA HIS A 160 13.72 -10.36 -4.11
C HIS A 160 14.87 -11.24 -4.62
N ASP A 161 15.98 -10.64 -5.07
CA ASP A 161 17.21 -11.35 -5.46
C ASP A 161 18.03 -11.83 -4.23
N ASN A 162 17.59 -11.51 -3.02
CA ASN A 162 18.24 -11.93 -1.78
C ASN A 162 17.39 -12.97 -1.06
N ASP A 163 18.00 -14.07 -0.63
CA ASP A 163 17.27 -15.16 0.03
C ASP A 163 16.72 -14.78 1.41
N LEU A 164 17.29 -13.77 2.07
CA LEU A 164 16.84 -13.25 3.37
C LEU A 164 16.71 -14.36 4.42
N LEU A 165 17.68 -15.26 4.52
CA LEU A 165 17.64 -16.36 5.47
C LEU A 165 18.29 -15.96 6.80
N LEU A 166 17.56 -16.15 7.91
CA LEU A 166 18.14 -15.97 9.25
C LEU A 166 19.26 -16.99 9.47
N GLY A 167 20.40 -16.52 9.98
CA GLY A 167 21.60 -17.32 10.20
C GLY A 167 22.55 -17.33 8.99
N ALA A 168 22.06 -17.13 7.77
CA ALA A 168 22.88 -17.00 6.57
C ALA A 168 23.06 -15.51 6.18
N ASP A 169 21.99 -14.87 5.71
CA ASP A 169 21.98 -13.49 5.21
C ASP A 169 21.69 -12.45 6.28
N ILE A 170 20.89 -12.82 7.27
CA ILE A 170 20.46 -11.97 8.37
C ILE A 170 20.91 -12.60 9.69
N LYS A 171 21.59 -11.82 10.54
CA LYS A 171 21.99 -12.26 11.88
C LYS A 171 21.02 -11.72 12.92
N VAL A 172 20.84 -12.42 14.04
CA VAL A 172 19.89 -12.03 15.10
C VAL A 172 20.21 -10.64 15.70
N ASN A 173 21.49 -10.26 15.79
CA ASN A 173 21.96 -8.91 16.18
C ASN A 173 21.22 -8.30 17.38
N GLY A 174 21.10 -9.07 18.47
CA GLY A 174 20.50 -8.63 19.73
C GLY A 174 18.98 -8.79 19.81
N ALA A 175 18.32 -9.28 18.77
CA ALA A 175 16.91 -9.64 18.84
C ALA A 175 16.75 -10.98 19.57
N ASN A 176 15.54 -11.31 20.00
CA ASN A 176 15.23 -12.68 20.38
C ASN A 176 15.22 -13.56 19.12
N GLU A 177 15.75 -14.78 19.18
CA GLU A 177 15.88 -15.66 18.00
C GLU A 177 14.53 -16.00 17.35
N ALA A 178 13.49 -16.31 18.13
CA ALA A 178 12.16 -16.58 17.61
C ALA A 178 11.53 -15.34 16.98
N GLN A 179 11.74 -14.17 17.59
CA GLN A 179 11.30 -12.90 17.01
C GLN A 179 12.03 -12.58 15.71
N ALA A 180 13.36 -12.73 15.69
CA ALA A 180 14.18 -12.50 14.51
C ALA A 180 13.77 -13.41 13.36
N LYS A 181 13.47 -14.69 13.65
CA LYS A 181 12.97 -15.64 12.66
C LYS A 181 11.63 -15.18 12.08
N SER A 182 10.64 -14.94 12.93
CA SER A 182 9.30 -14.49 12.50
C SER A 182 9.35 -13.21 11.68
N VAL A 183 10.19 -12.24 12.08
CA VAL A 183 10.37 -10.97 11.37
C VAL A 183 11.03 -11.17 10.01
N THR A 184 12.10 -11.96 9.96
CA THR A 184 12.84 -12.24 8.73
C THR A 184 11.94 -12.95 7.71
N GLU A 185 11.19 -13.95 8.15
CA GLU A 185 10.23 -14.70 7.35
C GLU A 185 9.12 -13.80 6.79
N ALA A 186 8.55 -12.92 7.62
CA ALA A 186 7.51 -12.01 7.19
C ALA A 186 8.02 -10.96 6.18
N ILE A 187 9.22 -10.41 6.39
CA ILE A 187 9.84 -9.49 5.42
C ILE A 187 10.11 -10.20 4.10
N ARG A 188 10.61 -11.45 4.15
CA ARG A 188 10.88 -12.23 2.94
C ARG A 188 9.62 -12.44 2.11
N VAL A 189 8.51 -12.81 2.75
CA VAL A 189 7.21 -12.96 2.06
C VAL A 189 6.75 -11.63 1.46
N ASP A 190 6.83 -10.53 2.21
CA ASP A 190 6.41 -9.21 1.73
C ASP A 190 7.26 -8.71 0.54
N VAL A 191 8.58 -8.95 0.57
CA VAL A 191 9.48 -8.60 -0.54
C VAL A 191 9.10 -9.34 -1.82
N LEU A 192 8.79 -10.64 -1.73
CA LEU A 192 8.39 -11.43 -2.90
C LEU A 192 6.99 -11.03 -3.39
N ALA A 193 6.06 -10.70 -2.49
CA ALA A 193 4.76 -10.15 -2.85
C ALA A 193 4.91 -8.80 -3.57
N MET A 194 5.74 -7.90 -3.04
CA MET A 194 6.06 -6.61 -3.65
C MET A 194 6.66 -6.76 -5.05
N GLN A 195 7.61 -7.69 -5.22
CA GLN A 195 8.18 -7.98 -6.54
C GLN A 195 7.11 -8.54 -7.50
N ALA A 196 6.28 -9.48 -7.05
CA ALA A 196 5.25 -10.09 -7.90
C ALA A 196 4.21 -9.07 -8.38
N LEU A 197 3.89 -8.05 -7.58
CA LEU A 197 2.82 -7.08 -7.84
C LEU A 197 3.29 -5.78 -8.49
N TYR A 198 4.54 -5.37 -8.23
CA TYR A 198 5.07 -4.06 -8.59
C TYR A 198 6.45 -4.11 -9.23
N GLY A 199 7.14 -5.25 -9.16
CA GLY A 199 8.39 -5.47 -9.87
C GLY A 199 8.15 -5.53 -11.37
N SER A 200 9.15 -5.08 -12.12
CA SER A 200 9.19 -5.33 -13.57
C SER A 200 9.25 -6.83 -13.83
N ALA A 201 8.63 -7.28 -14.92
CA ALA A 201 8.77 -8.66 -15.35
C ALA A 201 10.25 -8.92 -15.63
N HIS A 202 10.87 -9.81 -14.84
CA HIS A 202 12.20 -10.28 -15.16
C HIS A 202 12.11 -11.13 -16.42
N ALA A 203 12.80 -10.70 -17.46
CA ALA A 203 13.12 -11.58 -18.58
C ALA A 203 14.12 -12.61 -18.06
N HIS A 204 13.60 -13.70 -17.49
CA HIS A 204 14.37 -14.92 -17.23
C HIS A 204 14.67 -15.64 -18.55
#